data_AF-A0A971JTD7-F1
#
_entry.id   AF-A0A971JTD7-F1
#
_cell.length_a   1.000
_cell.length_b   1.000
_cell.length_c   1.000
_cell.angle_alpha   90.00
_cell.angle_beta   90.00
_cell.angle_gamma   90.00
#
_symmetry.space_group_name_H-M   'P 1'
#
loop_
_entity.id
_entity.type
_entity.pdbx_description
1 polymer ?
#
loop_
_entity_poly.entity_id
_entity_poly.type
_entity_poly.pdbx_seq_one_letter_code
_entity_poly.pdbx_strand_id
1 'polypeptide(L)'
;MKKICFMLMLMVVSLVVVAAPKKKTTVFDKGKGKVFLFGVSQQLTDSIVYITFISELDSLDLQKKTKFLPFRSAFSIQLKQYMEGTLGKDRQTATVFYSDNRKKLSKKYYKIKKRFLDNPYTKIVPLDGFNFRHPLDSFVKETSE
;
A
#
# COMPACT_ATOMS: atom_id res chain seq x y z
N MET A 1 -54.06 17.22 -27.31
CA MET A 1 -52.84 17.93 -27.75
C MET A 1 -51.90 18.29 -26.59
N LYS A 2 -52.37 18.93 -25.51
CA LYS A 2 -51.52 19.31 -24.35
C LYS A 2 -50.78 18.15 -23.66
N LYS A 3 -51.41 16.96 -23.57
CA LYS A 3 -50.83 15.75 -22.96
C LYS A 3 -49.71 15.10 -23.81
N ILE A 4 -49.81 15.20 -25.15
CA ILE A 4 -48.78 14.72 -26.07
C ILE A 4 -47.54 15.63 -26.02
N CYS A 5 -47.72 16.95 -25.98
CA CYS A 5 -46.60 17.89 -25.80
C CYS A 5 -45.92 17.74 -24.43
N PHE A 6 -46.68 17.44 -23.38
CA PHE A 6 -46.12 17.22 -22.03
C PHE A 6 -45.31 15.91 -21.94
N MET A 7 -45.76 14.85 -22.63
CA MET A 7 -45.03 13.57 -22.70
C MET A 7 -43.76 13.67 -23.57
N LEU A 8 -43.79 14.45 -24.65
CA LEU A 8 -42.60 14.76 -25.46
C LEU A 8 -41.60 15.62 -24.70
N MET A 9 -42.06 16.59 -23.90
CA MET A 9 -41.19 17.37 -22.99
C MET A 9 -40.49 16.48 -21.94
N LEU A 10 -41.18 15.49 -21.38
CA LEU A 10 -40.60 14.54 -20.40
C LEU A 10 -39.56 13.58 -21.02
N MET A 11 -39.74 13.20 -22.29
CA MET A 11 -38.78 12.34 -23.01
C MET A 11 -37.46 13.06 -23.34
N VAL A 12 -37.50 14.37 -23.62
CA VAL A 12 -36.29 15.15 -23.96
C VAL A 12 -35.43 15.45 -22.72
N VAL A 13 -36.04 15.62 -21.54
CA VAL A 13 -35.32 15.83 -20.26
C VAL A 13 -34.51 14.60 -19.86
N SER A 14 -34.95 13.40 -20.27
CA SER A 14 -34.27 12.13 -19.97
C SER A 14 -32.96 11.94 -20.77
N LEU A 15 -32.76 12.64 -21.90
CA LEU A 15 -31.58 12.47 -22.76
C LEU A 15 -30.37 13.34 -22.38
N VAL A 16 -30.52 14.33 -21.50
CA VAL A 16 -29.45 15.31 -21.20
C VAL A 16 -28.54 14.87 -20.03
N VAL A 17 -28.89 13.83 -19.29
CA VAL A 17 -28.10 13.38 -18.13
C VAL A 17 -27.19 12.20 -18.50
N VAL A 18 -26.31 12.40 -19.48
CA VAL A 18 -25.10 11.57 -19.65
C VAL A 18 -23.87 12.48 -19.55
N ALA A 19 -23.68 13.05 -18.36
CA ALA A 19 -22.38 13.60 -17.98
C ALA A 19 -21.44 12.42 -17.68
N ALA A 20 -20.67 12.01 -18.69
CA ALA A 20 -19.60 11.03 -18.53
C ALA A 20 -18.68 11.46 -17.37
N PRO A 21 -18.42 10.61 -16.36
CA PRO A 21 -17.46 10.95 -15.33
C PRO A 21 -16.08 11.01 -15.99
N LYS A 22 -15.53 12.22 -16.12
CA LYS A 22 -14.12 12.43 -16.45
C LYS A 22 -13.31 11.69 -15.38
N LYS A 23 -12.78 10.51 -15.72
CA LYS A 23 -11.76 9.85 -14.91
C LYS A 23 -10.60 10.83 -14.84
N LYS A 24 -10.42 11.48 -13.68
CA LYS A 24 -9.18 12.18 -13.36
C LYS A 24 -8.07 11.13 -13.46
N THR A 25 -7.26 11.20 -14.50
CA THR A 25 -5.92 10.64 -14.50
C THR A 25 -5.25 11.20 -13.26
N THR A 26 -5.15 10.38 -12.21
CA THR A 26 -4.43 10.74 -11.00
C THR A 26 -2.96 10.71 -11.36
N VAL A 27 -2.43 11.85 -11.80
CA VAL A 27 -1.00 12.13 -11.61
C VAL A 27 -0.79 11.96 -10.12
N PHE A 28 -0.04 10.93 -9.72
CA PHE A 28 0.29 10.71 -8.32
C PHE A 28 1.30 11.78 -7.94
N ASP A 29 0.80 12.96 -7.59
CA ASP A 29 1.62 13.97 -6.95
C ASP A 29 2.21 13.37 -5.68
N LYS A 30 3.54 13.46 -5.57
CA LYS A 30 4.25 13.15 -4.32
C LYS A 30 3.57 13.94 -3.21
N GLY A 31 3.04 13.23 -2.22
CA GLY A 31 2.32 13.81 -1.09
C GLY A 31 3.22 14.75 -0.28
N LYS A 32 2.65 15.45 0.70
CA LYS A 32 3.42 16.22 1.68
C LYS A 32 3.44 15.56 3.06
N GLY A 33 2.66 14.49 3.24
CA GLY A 33 2.58 13.74 4.48
C GLY A 33 3.77 12.82 4.75
N LYS A 34 3.76 12.34 5.98
CA LYS A 34 4.70 11.36 6.53
C LYS A 34 3.92 10.10 6.89
N VAL A 35 4.38 8.96 6.39
CA VAL A 35 3.82 7.65 6.73
C VAL A 35 4.92 6.78 7.29
N PHE A 36 4.64 6.16 8.43
CA PHE A 36 5.51 5.16 9.02
C PHE A 36 5.07 3.79 8.53
N LEU A 37 6.01 2.90 8.25
CA LEU A 37 5.71 1.52 7.92
C LEU A 37 6.76 0.52 8.39
N PHE A 38 6.36 -0.74 8.48
CA PHE A 38 7.26 -1.87 8.62
C PHE A 38 6.69 -3.07 7.85
N GLY A 39 7.57 -3.99 7.48
CA GLY A 39 7.26 -5.23 6.78
C GLY A 39 7.47 -6.46 7.64
N VAL A 40 6.72 -7.50 7.33
CA VAL A 40 6.92 -8.86 7.80
C VAL A 40 6.97 -9.76 6.59
N SER A 41 7.96 -10.64 6.52
CA SER A 41 8.07 -11.68 5.50
C SER A 41 8.27 -13.04 6.15
N GLN A 42 7.54 -14.04 5.66
CA GLN A 42 7.66 -15.41 6.11
C GLN A 42 7.35 -16.36 4.96
N GLN A 43 8.01 -17.51 4.95
CA GLN A 43 7.58 -18.66 4.18
C GLN A 43 6.64 -19.51 5.05
N LEU A 44 5.43 -19.77 4.60
CA LEU A 44 4.38 -20.40 5.44
C LEU A 44 4.74 -21.82 5.92
N THR A 45 5.70 -22.47 5.28
CA THR A 45 6.21 -23.80 5.64
C THR A 45 7.41 -23.74 6.58
N ASP A 46 7.96 -22.56 6.84
CA ASP A 46 9.14 -22.36 7.68
C ASP A 46 8.77 -21.59 8.95
N SER A 47 9.58 -21.77 9.99
CA SER A 47 9.37 -21.17 11.29
C SER A 47 10.12 -19.85 11.49
N ILE A 48 10.78 -19.36 10.43
CA ILE A 48 11.51 -18.08 10.46
C ILE A 48 10.61 -16.95 9.96
N VAL A 49 10.52 -15.89 10.76
CA VAL A 49 9.81 -14.65 10.44
C VAL A 49 10.81 -13.51 10.34
N TYR A 50 10.90 -12.92 9.17
CA TYR A 50 11.71 -11.75 8.92
C TYR A 50 10.89 -10.48 9.18
N ILE A 51 11.43 -9.55 9.96
CA ILE A 51 10.73 -8.30 10.31
C ILE A 51 11.66 -7.12 10.02
N THR A 52 11.16 -6.12 9.27
CA THR A 52 11.91 -4.88 9.05
C THR A 52 11.75 -3.93 10.22
N PHE A 53 12.68 -2.98 10.36
CA PHE A 53 12.48 -1.84 11.24
C PHE A 53 11.36 -0.92 10.74
N ILE A 54 10.86 -0.09 11.65
CA ILE A 54 9.90 0.96 11.30
C ILE A 54 10.66 2.03 10.52
N SER A 55 10.34 2.14 9.23
CA SER A 55 10.84 3.15 8.32
C SER A 55 9.86 4.32 8.23
N GLU A 56 10.39 5.52 8.02
CA GLU A 56 9.61 6.71 7.68
C GLU A 56 9.67 6.91 6.16
N LEU A 57 8.51 7.04 5.54
CA LEU A 57 8.39 7.45 4.15
C LEU A 57 7.88 8.88 4.10
N ASP A 58 8.73 9.75 3.58
CA ASP A 58 8.36 11.10 3.22
C ASP A 58 7.59 11.10 1.88
N SER A 59 6.84 12.17 1.66
CA SER A 59 6.10 12.42 0.43
C SER A 59 5.00 11.42 0.08
N LEU A 60 4.38 10.81 1.11
CA LEU A 60 3.22 9.94 0.95
C LEU A 60 2.12 10.33 1.93
N ASP A 61 0.92 10.50 1.39
CA ASP A 61 -0.28 10.75 2.18
C ASP A 61 -1.18 9.51 2.13
N LEU A 62 -1.71 9.13 3.30
CA LEU A 62 -2.81 8.17 3.33
C LEU A 62 -4.02 8.79 2.64
N GLN A 63 -4.77 7.97 1.89
CA GLN A 63 -6.00 8.41 1.25
C GLN A 63 -6.95 9.03 2.29
N LYS A 64 -7.39 10.28 2.06
CA LYS A 64 -8.11 11.08 3.07
C LYS A 64 -9.34 10.37 3.65
N LYS A 65 -10.12 9.71 2.78
CA LYS A 65 -11.39 9.04 3.16
C LYS A 65 -11.19 7.65 3.76
N THR A 66 -10.34 6.84 3.16
CA THR A 66 -10.21 5.41 3.48
C THR A 66 -9.03 5.10 4.40
N LYS A 67 -8.10 6.06 4.57
CA LYS A 67 -6.82 5.90 5.26
C LYS A 67 -5.96 4.76 4.67
N PHE A 68 -6.18 4.40 3.40
CA PHE A 68 -5.33 3.43 2.70
C PHE A 68 -4.00 4.05 2.29
N LEU A 69 -2.94 3.26 2.38
CA LEU A 69 -1.63 3.59 1.84
C LEU A 69 -1.66 3.40 0.31
N PRO A 70 -1.39 4.45 -0.48
CA PRO A 70 -1.16 4.31 -1.92
C PRO A 70 -0.02 3.32 -2.19
N PHE A 71 -0.11 2.54 -3.27
CA PHE A 71 0.91 1.56 -3.65
C PHE A 71 1.27 0.53 -2.56
N ARG A 72 0.37 0.26 -1.61
CA ARG A 72 0.58 -0.75 -0.56
C ARG A 72 1.08 -2.09 -1.12
N SER A 73 0.51 -2.55 -2.23
CA SER A 73 0.92 -3.79 -2.90
C SER A 73 2.37 -3.73 -3.38
N ALA A 74 2.80 -2.60 -3.94
CA ALA A 74 4.17 -2.40 -4.42
C ALA A 74 5.19 -2.49 -3.27
N PHE A 75 4.88 -1.97 -2.07
CA PHE A 75 5.76 -2.13 -0.91
C PHE A 75 5.89 -3.59 -0.45
N SER A 76 4.79 -4.35 -0.45
CA SER A 76 4.85 -5.79 -0.17
C SER A 76 5.69 -6.53 -1.23
N ILE A 77 5.54 -6.18 -2.49
CA ILE A 77 6.33 -6.74 -3.59
C ILE A 77 7.81 -6.38 -3.45
N GLN A 78 8.13 -5.14 -3.10
CA GLN A 78 9.51 -4.69 -2.86
C GLN A 78 10.19 -5.52 -1.78
N LEU A 79 9.49 -5.78 -0.66
CA LEU A 79 10.01 -6.63 0.40
C LEU A 79 10.20 -8.07 -0.09
N LYS A 80 9.20 -8.62 -0.80
CA LYS A 80 9.29 -9.97 -1.37
C LYS A 80 10.49 -10.11 -2.31
N GLN A 81 10.67 -9.17 -3.24
CA GLN A 81 11.77 -9.16 -4.19
C GLN A 81 13.14 -9.07 -3.51
N TYR A 82 13.26 -8.29 -2.43
CA TYR A 82 14.48 -8.27 -1.63
C TYR A 82 14.76 -9.63 -0.98
N MET A 83 13.75 -10.26 -0.40
CA MET A 83 13.90 -11.58 0.22
C MET A 83 14.32 -12.64 -0.79
N GLU A 84 13.66 -12.70 -1.94
CA GLU A 84 13.91 -13.70 -2.98
C GLU A 84 15.23 -13.41 -3.71
N GLY A 85 15.42 -12.17 -4.18
CA GLY A 85 16.57 -11.80 -5.01
C GLY A 85 17.86 -11.54 -4.25
N THR A 86 17.80 -10.90 -3.07
CA THR A 86 19.02 -10.54 -2.30
C THR A 86 19.38 -11.61 -1.26
N LEU A 87 18.39 -12.18 -0.58
CA LEU A 87 18.63 -13.16 0.49
C LEU A 87 18.46 -14.63 0.05
N GLY A 88 18.05 -14.88 -1.21
CA GLY A 88 17.83 -16.22 -1.72
C GLY A 88 16.73 -16.99 -0.98
N LYS A 89 15.75 -16.27 -0.41
CA LYS A 89 14.63 -16.86 0.33
C LYS A 89 13.40 -16.89 -0.57
N ASP A 90 13.19 -18.01 -1.23
CA ASP A 90 12.08 -18.20 -2.17
C ASP A 90 10.72 -18.34 -1.47
N ARG A 91 9.64 -18.16 -2.26
CA ARG A 91 8.25 -18.41 -1.85
C ARG A 91 7.85 -17.62 -0.60
N GLN A 92 8.41 -16.43 -0.46
CA GLN A 92 8.16 -15.56 0.68
C GLN A 92 6.82 -14.85 0.56
N THR A 93 6.06 -14.85 1.66
CA THR A 93 4.82 -14.10 1.81
C THR A 93 5.11 -12.83 2.60
N ALA A 94 5.10 -11.70 1.90
CA ALA A 94 5.44 -10.39 2.46
C ALA A 94 4.18 -9.53 2.70
N THR A 95 4.10 -8.90 3.86
CA THR A 95 3.03 -7.96 4.22
C THR A 95 3.60 -6.72 4.87
N VAL A 96 3.09 -5.56 4.48
CA VAL A 96 3.42 -4.27 5.11
C VAL A 96 2.30 -3.77 6.02
N PHE A 97 2.71 -3.16 7.12
CA PHE A 97 1.87 -2.46 8.08
C PHE A 97 2.27 -1.00 8.14
N TYR A 98 1.29 -0.10 8.18
CA TYR A 98 1.54 1.34 8.07
C TYR A 98 0.62 2.16 8.98
N SER A 99 1.03 3.39 9.27
CA SER A 99 0.22 4.42 9.91
C SER A 99 0.82 5.81 9.67
N ASP A 100 -0.04 6.82 9.66
CA ASP A 100 0.33 8.24 9.80
C ASP A 100 0.85 8.60 11.21
N ASN A 101 0.71 7.71 12.20
CA ASN A 101 1.12 7.93 13.58
C ASN A 101 2.15 6.89 14.03
N ARG A 102 3.38 7.35 14.30
CA ARG A 102 4.49 6.50 14.74
C ARG A 102 4.16 5.69 15.99
N LYS A 103 3.57 6.32 17.03
CA LYS A 103 3.22 5.63 18.29
C LYS A 103 2.22 4.51 18.06
N LYS A 104 1.21 4.73 17.21
CA LYS A 104 0.21 3.71 16.85
C LYS A 104 0.85 2.53 16.13
N LEU A 105 1.75 2.82 15.20
CA LEU A 105 2.49 1.78 14.48
C LEU A 105 3.44 1.01 15.38
N SER A 106 4.18 1.69 16.27
CA SER A 106 5.07 1.05 17.24
C SER A 106 4.33 0.07 18.14
N LYS A 107 3.15 0.44 18.68
CA LYS A 107 2.30 -0.49 19.44
C LYS A 107 1.93 -1.74 18.63
N LYS A 108 1.58 -1.55 17.35
CA LYS A 108 1.24 -2.67 16.45
C LYS A 108 2.46 -3.56 16.17
N TYR A 109 3.63 -2.95 15.95
CA TYR A 109 4.91 -3.64 15.78
C TYR A 109 5.21 -4.55 16.98
N TYR A 110 5.16 -4.02 18.20
CA TYR A 110 5.38 -4.81 19.42
C TYR A 110 4.35 -5.92 19.59
N LYS A 111 3.07 -5.66 19.28
CA LYS A 111 2.02 -6.68 19.36
C LYS A 111 2.26 -7.84 18.40
N ILE A 112 2.71 -7.55 17.17
CA ILE A 112 3.04 -8.58 16.18
C ILE A 112 4.28 -9.34 16.59
N LYS A 113 5.34 -8.64 17.01
CA LYS A 113 6.57 -9.28 17.50
C LYS A 113 6.27 -10.21 18.69
N LYS A 114 5.46 -9.76 19.65
CA LYS A 114 5.03 -10.58 20.79
C LYS A 114 4.28 -11.84 20.35
N ARG A 115 3.33 -11.74 19.42
CA ARG A 115 2.59 -12.90 18.90
C ARG A 115 3.49 -13.98 18.30
N PHE A 116 4.56 -13.58 17.63
CA PHE A 116 5.53 -14.52 17.09
C PHE A 116 6.43 -15.12 18.18
N LEU A 117 6.82 -14.33 19.20
CA LEU A 117 7.59 -14.83 20.34
C LEU A 117 6.78 -15.76 21.27
N ASP A 118 5.47 -15.55 21.35
CA ASP A 118 4.57 -16.41 22.13
C ASP A 118 4.46 -17.83 21.51
N ASN A 119 4.85 -18.01 20.24
CA ASN A 119 4.95 -19.32 19.59
C ASN A 119 6.39 -19.86 19.71
N PRO A 120 6.64 -20.93 20.48
CA PRO A 120 7.99 -21.43 20.75
C PRO A 120 8.72 -21.94 19.51
N TYR A 121 7.99 -22.29 18.44
CA TYR A 121 8.58 -22.78 17.20
C TYR A 121 9.07 -21.67 16.29
N THR A 122 8.65 -20.42 16.53
CA THR A 122 8.91 -19.29 15.62
C THR A 122 10.18 -18.53 16.00
N LYS A 123 11.07 -18.29 15.03
CA LYS A 123 12.26 -17.45 15.20
C LYS A 123 12.08 -16.14 14.46
N ILE A 124 12.25 -15.02 15.17
CA ILE A 124 12.23 -13.68 14.56
C ILE A 124 13.64 -13.28 14.15
N VAL A 125 13.80 -12.88 12.89
CA VAL A 125 15.06 -12.34 12.35
C VAL A 125 14.81 -10.88 11.93
N PRO A 126 15.48 -9.90 12.57
CA PRO A 126 15.44 -8.52 12.08
C PRO A 126 16.13 -8.41 10.72
N LEU A 127 15.54 -7.63 9.82
CA LEU A 127 16.13 -7.33 8.52
C LEU A 127 16.96 -6.05 8.61
N ASP A 128 18.25 -6.21 8.87
CA ASP A 128 19.25 -5.15 8.76
C ASP A 128 19.64 -5.01 7.28
N GLY A 129 19.45 -3.82 6.68
CA GLY A 129 19.86 -3.52 5.30
C GLY A 129 18.74 -3.32 4.28
N PHE A 130 17.48 -3.58 4.64
CA PHE A 130 16.34 -3.27 3.78
C PHE A 130 15.69 -1.94 4.17
N ASN A 131 15.49 -1.05 3.18
CA ASN A 131 14.73 0.18 3.34
C ASN A 131 13.68 0.29 2.22
N PHE A 132 12.46 0.65 2.61
CA PHE A 132 11.39 0.90 1.65
C PHE A 132 11.71 2.13 0.79
N ARG A 133 11.37 2.06 -0.50
CA ARG A 133 11.55 3.15 -1.45
C ARG A 133 10.20 3.51 -2.05
N HIS A 134 10.02 4.77 -2.40
CA HIS A 134 8.79 5.18 -3.07
C HIS A 134 8.69 4.44 -4.42
N PRO A 135 7.58 3.75 -4.72
CA PRO A 135 7.47 2.94 -5.96
C PRO A 135 7.60 3.75 -7.24
N LEU A 136 7.33 5.06 -7.20
CA LEU A 136 7.56 5.96 -8.34
C LEU A 136 9.04 6.28 -8.60
N ASP A 137 9.92 6.12 -7.60
CA ASP A 137 11.35 6.42 -7.79
C ASP A 137 12.05 5.35 -8.65
N SER A 138 11.53 4.11 -8.68
CA SER A 138 12.03 3.06 -9.58
C SER A 138 11.66 3.31 -11.05
N PHE A 139 10.52 3.94 -11.34
CA PHE A 139 10.12 4.24 -12.71
C PHE A 139 10.95 5.36 -13.36
N VAL A 140 11.44 6.32 -12.56
CA VAL A 140 12.24 7.45 -13.08
C VAL A 140 13.59 6.98 -13.65
N LYS A 141 14.18 5.92 -13.06
CA LYS A 141 15.48 5.38 -13.51
C LYS A 141 15.41 4.71 -14.88
N GLU A 142 14.28 4.13 -15.24
CA GLU A 142 14.14 3.31 -16.46
C GLU A 142 13.84 4.15 -17.72
N THR A 143 13.47 5.42 -17.53
CA THR A 143 13.22 6.39 -18.62
C THR A 143 14.39 7.35 -18.89
N SER A 144 15.48 7.23 -18.14
CA SER A 144 16.69 8.06 -18.26
C SER A 144 17.90 7.32 -18.83
N GLU A 145 17.71 6.08 -19.28
CA GLU A 145 18.65 5.28 -20.06
C GLU A 145 18.06 5.03 -21.44
#